data_AF-A0A7W0KPI2-F1
#
_entry.id   AF-A0A7W0KPI2-F1
#
_cell.length_a   1.000
_cell.length_b   1.000
_cell.length_c   1.000
_cell.angle_alpha   90.00
_cell.angle_beta   90.00
_cell.angle_gamma   90.00
#
_symmetry.space_group_name_H-M   'P 1'
#
loop_
_entity.id
_entity.type
_entity.pdbx_description
1 polymer ?
#
loop_
_entity_poly.entity_id
_entity_poly.type
_entity_poly.pdbx_seq_one_letter_code
_entity_poly.pdbx_strand_id
1 'polypeptide(L)' 'PTVADDPDLSPVSWAVAVSDDYDDAEPRVVLTVDEIGRPGEGLVAHLLPAEARRVRMAIRDALREVGEDEGA' A
#
# COMPACT_ATOMS: atom_id res chain seq x y z
N PRO A 1 -2.61 -12.40 -14.32
CA PRO A 1 -2.53 -13.49 -13.32
C PRO A 1 -2.26 -12.91 -11.93
N THR A 2 -3.30 -12.77 -11.11
CA THR A 2 -3.10 -12.49 -9.69
C THR A 2 -2.50 -13.74 -9.05
N VAL A 3 -1.56 -13.56 -8.12
CA VAL A 3 -1.06 -14.62 -7.22
C VAL A 3 -2.17 -15.08 -6.24
N ALA A 4 -3.44 -14.98 -6.63
CA ALA A 4 -4.61 -15.22 -5.79
C ALA A 4 -5.04 -16.69 -5.77
N ASP A 5 -4.51 -17.51 -6.68
CA ASP A 5 -4.84 -18.94 -6.78
C ASP A 5 -3.83 -19.84 -6.05
N ASP A 6 -2.81 -19.26 -5.42
CA ASP A 6 -1.92 -20.00 -4.53
C ASP A 6 -2.61 -20.17 -3.16
N PRO A 7 -2.95 -21.41 -2.74
CA PRO A 7 -3.66 -21.65 -1.49
C PRO A 7 -2.87 -21.25 -0.24
N ASP A 8 -1.55 -21.05 -0.36
CA ASP A 8 -0.69 -20.61 0.74
C ASP A 8 -0.69 -19.08 0.92
N LEU A 9 -1.35 -18.33 0.02
CA LEU A 9 -1.43 -16.87 0.08
C LEU A 9 -2.83 -16.41 0.51
N SER A 10 -2.89 -15.65 1.60
CA SER A 10 -4.11 -14.95 1.98
C SER A 10 -4.41 -13.84 0.96
N PRO A 11 -5.60 -13.84 0.33
CA PRO A 11 -5.98 -12.76 -0.56
C PRO A 11 -6.20 -11.47 0.25
N VAL A 12 -5.61 -10.38 -0.21
CA VAL A 12 -5.71 -9.07 0.46
C VAL A 12 -6.45 -8.06 -0.41
N SER A 13 -7.22 -7.19 0.23
CA SER A 13 -7.71 -5.94 -0.33
C SER A 13 -6.82 -4.79 0.15
N TRP A 14 -6.58 -3.81 -0.72
CA TRP A 14 -5.81 -2.62 -0.37
C TRP A 14 -6.50 -1.35 -0.85
N ALA A 15 -6.25 -0.26 -0.13
CA ALA A 15 -6.74 1.07 -0.48
C ALA A 15 -5.70 2.13 -0.14
N VAL A 16 -5.66 3.20 -0.93
CA VAL A 16 -4.88 4.40 -0.67
C VAL A 16 -5.82 5.58 -0.55
N ALA A 17 -5.72 6.32 0.55
CA ALA A 17 -6.47 7.53 0.82
C ALA A 17 -5.56 8.69 1.23
N VAL A 18 -6.11 9.90 1.28
CA VAL A 18 -5.45 11.08 1.85
C VAL A 18 -6.27 11.53 3.05
N SER A 19 -5.60 11.85 4.16
CA SER A 19 -6.22 12.36 5.37
C SER A 19 -5.44 13.56 5.89
N ASP A 20 -6.15 14.63 6.23
CA ASP A 20 -5.63 15.86 6.82
C ASP A 20 -6.09 16.04 8.29
N ASP A 21 -6.75 15.04 8.86
CA ASP A 21 -7.33 15.08 10.20
C ASP A 21 -6.29 14.78 11.29
N TYR A 22 -5.31 15.68 11.40
CA TYR A 22 -4.22 15.59 12.37
C TYR A 22 -3.93 16.94 13.02
N ASP A 23 -3.52 16.91 14.29
CA ASP A 23 -3.26 18.11 15.09
C ASP A 23 -2.07 18.96 14.59
N ASP A 24 -1.19 18.40 13.76
CA ASP A 24 -0.01 19.09 13.22
C ASP A 24 -0.23 19.70 11.83
N ALA A 25 -1.47 19.65 11.32
CA ALA A 25 -1.88 20.23 10.03
C ALA A 25 -1.13 19.70 8.79
N GLU A 26 -0.44 18.56 8.88
CA GLU A 26 0.22 17.92 7.73
C GLU A 26 -0.65 16.79 7.15
N PRO A 27 -0.95 16.75 5.83
CA PRO A 27 -1.71 15.64 5.27
C PRO A 27 -0.86 14.36 5.20
N ARG A 28 -1.48 13.21 5.46
CA ARG A 28 -0.89 11.88 5.27
C ARG A 28 -1.53 11.11 4.13
N VAL A 29 -0.70 10.26 3.53
CA VAL A 29 -1.18 9.16 2.69
C VAL A 29 -1.50 7.99 3.61
N VAL A 30 -2.72 7.49 3.54
CA VAL A 30 -3.18 6.34 4.33
C VAL A 30 -3.20 5.12 3.44
N LEU A 31 -2.37 4.12 3.76
CA LEU A 31 -2.35 2.81 3.10
C LEU A 31 -3.01 1.79 4.01
N THR A 32 -4.12 1.21 3.56
CA THR A 32 -4.80 0.11 4.24
C THR A 32 -4.55 -1.18 3.48
N VAL A 33 -4.21 -2.26 4.20
CA VAL A 33 -4.10 -3.61 3.68
C VAL A 33 -4.84 -4.55 4.63
N ASP A 34 -5.92 -5.16 4.16
CA ASP A 34 -6.79 -6.07 4.91
C ASP A 34 -6.92 -7.42 4.23
N GLU A 35 -6.99 -8.50 5.01
CA GLU A 35 -7.37 -9.82 4.48
C GLU A 35 -8.84 -9.80 4.04
N ILE A 36 -9.12 -10.33 2.84
CA ILE A 36 -10.48 -10.38 2.31
C ILE A 36 -11.34 -11.28 3.22
N GLY A 37 -12.48 -10.74 3.67
CA GLY A 37 -13.40 -11.43 4.58
C GLY A 37 -13.13 -11.17 6.06
N ARG A 38 -12.06 -10.43 6.40
CA ARG A 38 -11.73 -9.98 7.77
C ARG A 38 -11.44 -8.48 7.81
N PRO A 39 -12.41 -7.62 7.45
CA PRO A 39 -12.19 -6.18 7.37
C PRO A 39 -11.84 -5.59 8.74
N GLY A 40 -10.80 -4.75 8.79
CA GLY A 40 -10.36 -4.06 10.01
C GLY A 40 -9.41 -4.86 10.90
N GLU A 41 -9.03 -6.09 10.50
CA GLU A 41 -8.01 -6.89 11.18
C GLU A 41 -6.60 -6.72 10.57
N GLY A 42 -6.49 -5.99 9.45
CA GLY A 42 -5.23 -5.73 8.77
C GLY A 42 -4.43 -4.55 9.33
N LEU A 43 -3.58 -3.97 8.49
CA LEU A 43 -2.72 -2.84 8.85
C LEU A 43 -3.16 -1.56 8.14
N VAL A 44 -3.12 -0.47 8.89
CA VAL A 44 -3.31 0.89 8.38
C VAL A 44 -2.06 1.70 8.67
N ALA A 45 -1.35 2.12 7.61
CA ALA A 45 -0.18 2.97 7.71
C ALA A 45 -0.54 4.41 7.37
N HIS A 46 -0.28 5.32 8.30
CA HIS A 46 -0.43 6.76 8.09
C HIS A 46 0.95 7.35 7.79
N LEU A 47 1.22 7.59 6.52
CA LEU A 47 2.53 7.93 6.01
C LEU A 47 2.63 9.44 5.77
N LEU A 48 3.66 10.06 6.33
CA LEU A 48 4.06 11.40 5.91
C LEU A 48 4.45 11.39 4.42
N PRO A 49 4.43 12.55 3.73
CA PRO A 49 4.78 12.61 2.31
C PRO A 49 6.17 12.02 1.99
N ALA A 50 7.14 12.17 2.89
CA ALA A 50 8.48 11.60 2.74
C ALA A 50 8.48 10.06 2.78
N GLU A 51 7.64 9.46 3.63
CA GLU A 51 7.54 8.02 3.79
C GLU A 51 6.76 7.38 2.63
N ALA A 52 5.68 8.03 2.18
CA ALA A 52 4.93 7.62 1.00
C ALA A 52 5.82 7.58 -0.26
N ARG A 53 6.73 8.55 -0.41
CA ARG A 53 7.73 8.55 -1.49
C ARG A 53 8.68 7.36 -1.41
N ARG A 54 9.08 6.92 -0.21
CA ARG A 54 9.92 5.72 -0.04
C ARG A 54 9.18 4.46 -0.48
N VAL A 55 7.90 4.32 -0.11
CA VAL A 55 7.07 3.19 -0.57
C VAL A 55 6.97 3.19 -2.09
N ARG A 56 6.69 4.35 -2.70
CA ARG A 56 6.64 4.48 -4.18
C ARG A 56 7.96 4.06 -4.84
N MET A 57 9.10 4.46 -4.30
CA MET A 57 10.41 4.06 -4.83
C MET A 57 10.66 2.56 -4.68
N ALA A 58 10.32 1.97 -3.53
CA ALA A 58 10.47 0.53 -3.33
C ALA A 58 9.62 -0.28 -4.32
N ILE A 59 8.39 0.14 -4.59
CA ILE A 59 7.53 -0.50 -5.60
C ILE A 59 8.11 -0.32 -7.01
N ARG A 60 8.57 0.89 -7.36
CA ARG A 60 9.24 1.17 -8.65
C ARG A 60 10.42 0.23 -8.88
N ASP A 61 11.30 0.12 -7.89
CA ASP A 61 12.49 -0.73 -7.95
C ASP A 61 12.11 -2.22 -8.10
N ALA A 62 11.08 -2.67 -7.37
CA ALA A 62 10.55 -4.03 -7.50
C ALA A 62 9.95 -4.32 -8.88
N LEU A 63 9.19 -3.38 -9.45
CA LEU A 63 8.63 -3.50 -10.81
C LEU A 63 9.74 -3.65 -11.85
N ARG A 64 10.78 -2.82 -11.75
CA ARG A 64 11.96 -2.93 -12.61
C ARG A 64 12.64 -4.30 -12.48
N GLU A 65 12.78 -4.81 -11.25
CA GLU A 65 13.44 -6.10 -11.01
C GLU A 65 12.68 -7.28 -11.62
N VAL A 66 11.34 -7.24 -11.62
CA VAL A 66 10.51 -8.26 -12.28
C VAL A 66 10.33 -8.04 -13.79
N GLY A 67 10.96 -7.00 -14.36
CA GLY A 67 10.96 -6.72 -15.80
C GLY A 67 9.74 -5.96 -16.31
N GLU A 68 8.96 -5.34 -15.43
CA GLU A 68 7.78 -4.54 -15.76
C GLU A 68 8.10 -3.05 -15.95
N ASP A 69 7.16 -2.30 -16.52
CA ASP A 69 7.25 -0.83 -16.57
C ASP A 69 7.20 -0.27 -15.14
N GLU A 70 8.24 0.48 -14.78
CA GLU A 70 8.40 1.06 -13.46
C GLU A 70 7.41 2.20 -13.16
N GLY A 71 6.76 2.73 -14.21
CA GLY A 71 5.85 3.87 -14.12
C GLY A 71 6.56 5.21 -13.84
N ALA A 72 5.79 6.28 -13.97
CA ALA A 72 6.29 7.66 -13.77
C ALA A 72 6.59 7.94 -12.30
#